data_AF-A0A923ZGR4-F1
#
_entry.id   AF-A0A923ZGR4-F1
#
_cell.length_a   1.000
_cell.length_b   1.000
_cell.length_c   1.000
_cell.angle_alpha   90.00
_cell.angle_beta   90.00
_cell.angle_gamma   90.00
#
_symmetry.space_group_name_H-M   'P 1'
#
loop_
_entity.id
_entity.type
_entity.pdbx_description
1 polymer ?
#
loop_
_entity_poly.entity_id
_entity_poly.type
_entity_poly.pdbx_seq_one_letter_code
_entity_poly.pdbx_strand_id
1 'polypeptide(L)'
;MKKILLSILLLSFGFAVMAQDAKPTKDQTIEYLVNFLNHYESDKKVTLPGQVEAHYIHKLNSFSIKDCQVSLQAFYYHTSNMSDKITQRTTEFSFNLTDVEKVDLSSTKLGDYITYFINITAHNKKKNFSSKEVGQTETYTDSISFSIPNDEKIIQAFNHLRKLCGAPEPIKF
;
A
#
# COMPACT_ATOMS: atom_id res chain seq x y z
N MET A 1 -28.96 -25.59 49.19
CA MET A 1 -28.80 -24.75 47.97
C MET A 1 -27.31 -24.57 47.65
N LYS A 2 -26.66 -25.56 47.01
CA LYS A 2 -25.20 -25.49 46.68
C LYS A 2 -24.81 -26.28 45.40
N LYS A 3 -25.73 -26.56 44.48
CA LYS A 3 -25.46 -27.43 43.32
C LYS A 3 -25.72 -26.81 41.93
N ILE A 4 -25.85 -25.48 41.82
CA ILE A 4 -26.18 -24.84 40.53
C ILE A 4 -25.03 -23.97 39.97
N LEU A 5 -24.01 -23.64 40.78
CA LEU A 5 -22.93 -22.74 40.34
C LEU A 5 -21.83 -23.38 39.48
N LEU A 6 -21.80 -24.71 39.32
CA LEU A 6 -20.71 -25.38 38.58
C LEU A 6 -20.95 -25.43 37.05
N SER A 7 -22.18 -25.26 36.59
CA SER A 7 -22.54 -25.44 35.17
C SER A 7 -22.29 -24.21 34.30
N ILE A 8 -22.16 -23.02 34.91
CA ILE A 8 -21.95 -21.75 34.18
C ILE A 8 -20.46 -21.49 33.94
N LEU A 9 -19.56 -22.09 34.75
CA LEU A 9 -18.12 -21.88 34.62
C LEU A 9 -17.47 -22.66 33.46
N LEU A 10 -18.16 -23.66 32.90
CA LEU A 10 -17.64 -24.49 31.78
C LEU A 10 -18.01 -23.94 30.40
N LEU A 11 -18.94 -22.99 30.30
CA LEU A 11 -19.30 -22.34 29.03
C LEU A 11 -18.39 -21.15 28.68
N SER A 12 -17.61 -20.63 29.63
CA SER A 12 -16.68 -19.52 29.38
C SER A 12 -15.29 -19.94 28.91
N PHE A 13 -14.96 -21.24 28.90
CA PHE A 13 -13.67 -21.73 28.39
C PHE A 13 -13.71 -22.16 26.91
N GLY A 14 -14.89 -22.21 26.29
CA GLY A 14 -15.05 -22.62 24.87
C GLY A 14 -14.54 -21.61 23.83
N PHE A 15 -14.24 -20.36 24.23
CA PHE A 15 -13.79 -19.31 23.31
C PHE A 15 -12.35 -18.85 23.55
N ALA A 16 -11.66 -19.37 24.57
CA ALA A 16 -10.31 -18.92 24.92
C ALA A 16 -9.17 -19.67 24.21
N VAL A 17 -9.45 -20.66 23.35
CA VAL A 17 -8.43 -21.56 22.78
C VAL A 17 -8.04 -21.23 21.32
N MET A 18 -8.59 -20.19 20.69
CA MET A 18 -8.29 -19.89 19.26
C MET A 18 -7.50 -18.59 19.00
N ALA A 19 -7.14 -17.82 20.03
CA ALA A 19 -6.65 -16.45 19.83
C ALA A 19 -5.11 -16.29 19.72
N GLN A 20 -4.32 -17.37 19.75
CA GLN A 20 -2.85 -17.24 19.75
C GLN A 20 -2.15 -17.56 18.42
N ASP A 21 -2.81 -18.15 17.41
CA ASP A 21 -2.16 -18.53 16.14
C ASP A 21 -3.02 -18.33 14.87
N ALA A 22 -4.19 -17.71 14.95
CA ALA A 22 -5.01 -17.49 13.77
C ALA A 22 -4.38 -16.40 12.88
N LYS A 23 -4.03 -16.77 11.64
CA LYS A 23 -3.64 -15.78 10.61
C LYS A 23 -4.77 -14.74 10.44
N PRO A 24 -4.44 -13.46 10.19
CA PRO A 24 -5.46 -12.43 10.01
C PRO A 24 -6.49 -12.82 8.94
N THR A 25 -7.76 -12.47 9.15
CA THR A 25 -8.80 -12.67 8.14
C THR A 25 -8.66 -11.70 6.98
N LYS A 26 -9.42 -11.93 5.91
CA LYS A 26 -9.49 -11.03 4.75
C LYS A 26 -9.88 -9.62 5.19
N ASP A 27 -10.93 -9.51 6.00
CA ASP A 27 -11.47 -8.22 6.46
C ASP A 27 -10.49 -7.49 7.39
N GLN A 28 -9.83 -8.21 8.31
CA GLN A 28 -8.79 -7.63 9.17
C GLN A 28 -7.61 -7.10 8.36
N THR A 29 -7.21 -7.81 7.31
CA THR A 29 -6.10 -7.40 6.44
C THR A 29 -6.48 -6.18 5.59
N ILE A 30 -7.71 -6.15 5.07
CA ILE A 30 -8.26 -4.98 4.35
C ILE A 30 -8.31 -3.78 5.30
N GLU A 31 -8.85 -3.95 6.50
CA GLU A 31 -8.95 -2.88 7.50
C GLU A 31 -7.58 -2.31 7.84
N TYR A 32 -6.59 -3.17 8.08
CA TYR A 32 -5.20 -2.73 8.31
C TYR A 32 -4.66 -1.89 7.14
N LEU A 33 -4.76 -2.39 5.91
CA LEU A 33 -4.27 -1.67 4.72
C LEU A 33 -5.00 -0.34 4.52
N VAL A 34 -6.32 -0.32 4.65
CA VAL A 34 -7.16 0.87 4.47
C VAL A 34 -6.85 1.92 5.53
N ASN A 35 -6.79 1.52 6.81
CA ASN A 35 -6.46 2.44 7.90
C ASN A 35 -5.05 2.98 7.77
N PHE A 36 -4.10 2.14 7.35
CA PHE A 36 -2.72 2.58 7.22
C PHE A 36 -2.51 3.50 6.01
N LEU A 37 -2.99 3.09 4.83
CA LEU A 37 -2.67 3.77 3.57
C LEU A 37 -3.49 5.04 3.34
N ASN A 38 -4.72 5.15 3.84
CA ASN A 38 -5.49 6.40 3.72
C ASN A 38 -4.91 7.55 4.56
N HIS A 39 -4.05 7.26 5.53
CA HIS A 39 -3.37 8.27 6.34
C HIS A 39 -1.90 8.46 5.91
N TYR A 40 -1.47 7.82 4.83
CA TYR A 40 -0.08 7.92 4.39
C TYR A 40 0.19 9.25 3.67
N GLU A 41 1.06 10.03 4.29
CA GLU A 41 1.68 11.22 3.71
C GLU A 41 3.15 11.26 4.14
N SER A 42 4.02 11.58 3.18
CA SER A 42 5.43 11.81 3.40
C SER A 42 5.80 13.17 2.82
N ASP A 43 6.08 14.13 3.70
CA ASP A 43 6.60 15.45 3.36
C ASP A 43 8.09 15.51 3.74
N LYS A 44 8.96 15.77 2.76
CA LYS A 44 10.42 15.74 2.93
C LYS A 44 11.10 16.88 2.18
N LYS A 45 11.90 17.64 2.92
CA LYS A 45 12.92 18.53 2.37
C LYS A 45 14.26 17.83 2.41
N VAL A 46 14.99 17.85 1.31
CA VAL A 46 16.27 17.15 1.16
C VAL A 46 17.28 18.06 0.48
N THR A 47 18.56 17.85 0.78
CA THR A 47 19.66 18.52 0.10
C THR A 47 20.31 17.54 -0.86
N LEU A 48 20.17 17.78 -2.16
CA LEU A 48 20.81 16.99 -3.20
C LEU A 48 22.26 17.45 -3.41
N PRO A 49 23.11 16.62 -4.05
CA PRO A 49 24.47 17.02 -4.43
C PRO A 49 24.48 18.37 -5.15
N GLY A 50 25.40 19.26 -4.75
CA GLY A 50 25.46 20.64 -5.28
C GLY A 50 24.65 21.67 -4.50
N GLN A 51 24.24 21.37 -3.25
CA GLN A 51 23.46 22.27 -2.37
C GLN A 51 22.07 22.63 -2.92
N VAL A 52 21.48 21.72 -3.70
CA VAL A 52 20.13 21.88 -4.23
C VAL A 52 19.15 21.48 -3.15
N GLU A 53 18.29 22.40 -2.74
CA GLU A 53 17.20 22.10 -1.84
C GLU A 53 16.00 21.66 -2.67
N ALA A 54 15.50 20.47 -2.38
CA ALA A 54 14.31 19.91 -3.01
C ALA A 54 13.27 19.56 -1.95
N HIS A 55 12.00 19.75 -2.29
CA HIS A 55 10.86 19.42 -1.46
C HIS A 55 9.99 18.41 -2.18
N TYR A 56 9.83 17.24 -1.57
CA TYR A 56 9.05 16.12 -2.07
C TYR A 56 7.85 15.90 -1.15
N ILE A 57 6.66 15.77 -1.74
CA ILE A 57 5.47 15.30 -1.02
C ILE A 57 4.91 14.09 -1.77
N HIS A 58 4.77 12.98 -1.05
CA HIS A 58 4.07 11.78 -1.50
C HIS A 58 2.87 11.55 -0.61
N LYS A 59 1.70 11.33 -1.21
CA LYS A 59 0.46 11.09 -0.46
C LYS A 59 -0.41 10.07 -1.18
N LEU A 60 -1.15 9.27 -0.41
CA LEU A 60 -2.30 8.56 -0.95
C LEU A 60 -3.56 9.36 -0.63
N ASN A 61 -4.18 9.93 -1.66
CA ASN A 61 -5.41 10.72 -1.52
C ASN A 61 -6.62 9.81 -1.25
N SER A 62 -6.58 8.59 -1.79
CA SER A 62 -7.60 7.58 -1.54
C SER A 62 -7.00 6.18 -1.72
N PHE A 63 -7.49 5.25 -0.92
CA PHE A 63 -7.21 3.84 -1.01
C PHE A 63 -8.44 3.04 -0.57
N SER A 64 -8.85 2.09 -1.40
CA SER A 64 -10.01 1.24 -1.13
C SER A 64 -9.79 -0.15 -1.70
N ILE A 65 -10.40 -1.13 -1.03
CA ILE A 65 -10.47 -2.51 -1.49
C ILE A 65 -11.91 -2.96 -1.37
N LYS A 66 -12.50 -3.41 -2.48
CA LYS A 66 -13.83 -3.99 -2.50
C LYS A 66 -13.80 -5.22 -3.41
N ASP A 67 -14.25 -6.36 -2.91
CA ASP A 67 -14.32 -7.61 -3.69
C ASP A 67 -13.00 -7.94 -4.42
N CYS A 68 -11.86 -7.76 -3.72
CA CYS A 68 -10.50 -7.93 -4.25
C CYS A 68 -10.05 -6.90 -5.31
N GLN A 69 -10.94 -5.98 -5.73
CA GLN A 69 -10.57 -4.83 -6.54
C GLN A 69 -9.95 -3.75 -5.65
N VAL A 70 -8.71 -3.38 -5.96
CA VAL A 70 -8.01 -2.25 -5.36
C VAL A 70 -8.21 -1.02 -6.25
N SER A 71 -8.55 0.10 -5.63
CA SER A 71 -8.53 1.42 -6.26
C SER A 71 -7.81 2.40 -5.36
N LEU A 72 -6.81 3.10 -5.91
CA LEU A 72 -6.05 4.10 -5.17
C LEU A 72 -5.66 5.30 -6.03
N GLN A 73 -5.57 6.46 -5.40
CA GLN A 73 -5.08 7.69 -6.01
C GLN A 73 -3.83 8.16 -5.26
N ALA A 74 -2.69 8.17 -5.94
CA ALA A 74 -1.42 8.64 -5.41
C ALA A 74 -1.11 10.05 -5.93
N PHE A 75 -0.72 10.93 -5.03
CA PHE A 75 -0.26 12.28 -5.32
C PHE A 75 1.25 12.39 -5.12
N TYR A 76 1.88 13.08 -6.04
CA TYR A 76 3.29 13.43 -6.01
C TYR A 76 3.46 14.92 -6.31
N TYR A 77 4.23 15.57 -5.45
CA TYR A 77 4.67 16.94 -5.60
C TYR A 77 6.19 17.01 -5.48
N HIS A 78 6.80 17.82 -6.35
CA HIS A 78 8.21 18.14 -6.29
C HIS A 78 8.47 19.59 -6.68
N THR A 79 9.33 20.25 -5.93
CA THR A 79 9.94 21.54 -6.27
C THR A 79 11.42 21.53 -5.87
N SER A 80 12.21 22.38 -6.52
CA SER A 80 13.65 22.52 -6.25
C SER A 80 14.08 23.98 -6.34
N ASN A 81 15.02 24.42 -5.50
CA ASN A 81 15.54 25.78 -5.55
C ASN A 81 16.37 26.11 -6.82
N MET A 82 16.73 25.10 -7.62
CA MET A 82 17.43 25.27 -8.90
C MET A 82 16.50 25.46 -10.10
N SER A 83 15.20 25.26 -9.94
CA SER A 83 14.23 25.30 -11.04
C SER A 83 12.88 25.78 -10.52
N ASP A 84 12.34 26.83 -11.14
CA ASP A 84 11.00 27.34 -10.85
C ASP A 84 9.88 26.36 -11.25
N LYS A 85 10.22 25.22 -11.85
CA LYS A 85 9.27 24.16 -12.20
C LYS A 85 8.77 23.44 -10.95
N ILE A 86 7.45 23.38 -10.86
CA ILE A 86 6.75 22.57 -9.88
C ILE A 86 6.16 21.35 -10.62
N THR A 87 6.59 20.16 -10.22
CA THR A 87 5.98 18.92 -10.68
C THR A 87 4.80 18.58 -9.78
N GLN A 88 3.60 18.51 -10.35
CA GLN A 88 2.44 17.92 -9.69
C GLN A 88 1.90 16.78 -10.53
N ARG A 89 1.60 15.68 -9.86
CA ARG A 89 1.20 14.43 -10.49
C ARG A 89 0.19 13.70 -9.61
N THR A 90 -0.95 13.39 -10.19
CA THR A 90 -1.94 12.51 -9.57
C THR A 90 -2.08 11.28 -10.45
N THR A 91 -1.80 10.12 -9.87
CA THR A 91 -1.89 8.83 -10.55
C THR A 91 -2.98 8.00 -9.91
N GLU A 92 -3.89 7.50 -10.73
CA GLU A 92 -4.94 6.59 -10.30
C GLU A 92 -4.60 5.18 -10.77
N PHE A 93 -4.69 4.23 -9.85
CA PHE A 93 -4.47 2.83 -10.14
C PHE A 93 -5.73 2.04 -9.81
N SER A 94 -6.06 1.09 -10.67
CA SER A 94 -7.09 0.11 -10.43
C SER A 94 -6.63 -1.26 -10.91
N PHE A 95 -6.70 -2.25 -10.03
CA PHE A 95 -6.27 -3.62 -10.31
C PHE A 95 -7.02 -4.62 -9.43
N ASN A 96 -7.15 -5.85 -9.92
CA ASN A 96 -7.70 -6.95 -9.14
C ASN A 96 -6.55 -7.73 -8.49
N LEU A 97 -6.68 -8.01 -7.19
CA LEU A 97 -5.71 -8.81 -6.45
C LEU A 97 -5.58 -10.25 -6.98
N THR A 98 -6.62 -10.80 -7.62
CA THR A 98 -6.54 -12.12 -8.29
C THR A 98 -5.48 -12.17 -9.38
N ASP A 99 -5.20 -11.02 -10.00
CA ASP A 99 -4.33 -10.91 -11.16
C ASP A 99 -2.91 -10.51 -10.74
N VAL A 100 -2.65 -10.36 -9.43
CA VAL A 100 -1.36 -9.95 -8.88
C VAL A 100 -0.44 -11.16 -8.75
N GLU A 101 0.61 -11.16 -9.57
CA GLU A 101 1.67 -12.16 -9.54
C GLU A 101 2.65 -11.91 -8.38
N LYS A 102 3.02 -10.64 -8.18
CA LYS A 102 4.11 -10.27 -7.29
C LYS A 102 3.89 -8.90 -6.64
N VAL A 103 4.26 -8.82 -5.36
CA VAL A 103 4.29 -7.58 -4.58
C VAL A 103 5.66 -7.48 -3.92
N ASP A 104 6.41 -6.44 -4.28
CA ASP A 104 7.78 -6.21 -3.82
C ASP A 104 7.95 -4.84 -3.17
N LEU A 105 9.01 -4.73 -2.37
CA LEU A 105 9.52 -3.46 -1.87
C LEU A 105 10.75 -3.07 -2.69
N SER A 106 10.82 -1.79 -3.07
CA SER A 106 12.05 -1.18 -3.59
C SER A 106 12.32 0.12 -2.85
N SER A 107 13.54 0.63 -2.95
CA SER A 107 13.88 1.93 -2.42
C SER A 107 14.79 2.70 -3.36
N THR A 108 14.70 4.02 -3.28
CA THR A 108 15.55 4.95 -4.03
C THR A 108 16.13 5.96 -3.06
N LYS A 109 17.42 6.25 -3.22
CA LYS A 109 18.09 7.32 -2.48
C LYS A 109 17.97 8.64 -3.24
N LEU A 110 17.47 9.67 -2.57
CA LEU A 110 17.31 11.05 -3.04
C LEU A 110 18.16 11.95 -2.14
N GLY A 111 19.41 12.22 -2.55
CA GLY A 111 20.36 12.93 -1.69
C GLY A 111 20.70 12.12 -0.43
N ASP A 112 20.39 12.65 0.74
CA ASP A 112 20.53 12.01 2.05
C ASP A 112 19.30 11.18 2.48
N TYR A 113 18.20 11.29 1.74
CA TYR A 113 16.93 10.63 2.04
C TYR A 113 16.74 9.31 1.29
N ILE A 114 16.09 8.34 1.90
CA ILE A 114 15.67 7.08 1.25
C ILE A 114 14.14 7.06 1.21
N THR A 115 13.59 6.93 0.00
CA THR A 115 12.17 6.70 -0.23
C THR A 115 11.91 5.24 -0.57
N TYR A 116 10.76 4.70 -0.16
CA TYR A 116 10.38 3.31 -0.33
C TYR A 116 9.14 3.24 -1.21
N PHE A 117 9.12 2.27 -2.13
CA PHE A 117 8.01 2.05 -3.04
C PHE A 117 7.55 0.61 -2.96
N ILE A 118 6.23 0.43 -2.93
CA ILE A 118 5.63 -0.87 -3.22
C ILE A 118 5.49 -1.01 -4.73
N ASN A 119 5.92 -2.14 -5.27
CA ASN A 119 5.77 -2.49 -6.67
C ASN A 119 4.82 -3.67 -6.79
N ILE A 120 3.75 -3.50 -7.56
CA ILE A 120 2.74 -4.53 -7.81
C ILE A 120 2.77 -4.88 -9.29
N THR A 121 3.05 -6.15 -9.56
CA THR A 121 3.01 -6.75 -10.89
C THR A 121 1.70 -7.50 -11.04
N ALA A 122 0.88 -7.09 -12.00
CA ALA A 122 -0.43 -7.67 -12.28
C ALA A 122 -0.73 -7.67 -13.79
N HIS A 123 -1.44 -8.70 -14.26
CA HIS A 123 -1.76 -8.90 -15.69
C HIS A 123 -2.78 -7.87 -16.22
N ASN A 124 -3.88 -7.64 -15.49
CA ASN A 124 -4.95 -6.73 -15.92
C ASN A 124 -5.04 -5.50 -15.03
N LYS A 125 -4.08 -4.58 -15.19
CA LYS A 125 -4.06 -3.32 -14.44
C LYS A 125 -4.39 -2.13 -15.33
N LYS A 126 -5.09 -1.15 -14.73
CA LYS A 126 -5.33 0.16 -15.34
C LYS A 126 -4.57 1.20 -14.54
N LYS A 127 -3.80 2.01 -15.25
CA LYS A 127 -3.08 3.16 -14.71
C LYS A 127 -3.52 4.38 -15.49
N ASN A 128 -4.19 5.30 -14.81
CA ASN A 128 -4.50 6.61 -15.35
C ASN A 128 -3.60 7.63 -14.67
N PHE A 129 -3.16 8.61 -15.44
CA PHE A 129 -2.22 9.60 -14.98
C PHE A 129 -2.68 10.97 -15.40
N SER A 130 -2.59 11.92 -14.47
CA SER A 130 -2.69 13.35 -14.75
C SER A 130 -1.46 14.05 -14.20
N SER A 131 -0.83 14.89 -15.00
CA SER A 131 0.21 15.79 -14.55
C SER A 131 -0.10 17.22 -14.93
N LYS A 132 0.24 18.15 -14.03
CA LYS A 132 0.20 19.57 -14.35
C LYS A 132 1.46 20.05 -15.08
N GLU A 133 2.49 19.21 -15.20
CA GLU A 133 3.71 19.53 -15.97
C GLU A 133 3.55 19.23 -17.47
N VAL A 134 2.71 18.24 -17.82
CA VAL A 134 2.36 17.88 -19.19
C VAL A 134 0.92 17.38 -19.17
N GLY A 135 0.01 18.07 -19.87
CA GLY A 135 -1.41 17.72 -20.00
C GLY A 135 -1.66 16.47 -20.85
N GLN A 136 -0.95 15.37 -20.57
CA GLN A 136 -1.07 14.10 -21.27
C GLN A 136 -1.57 13.02 -20.32
N THR A 137 -2.59 12.30 -20.78
CA THR A 137 -3.08 11.06 -20.18
C THR A 137 -2.45 9.90 -20.95
N GLU A 138 -1.58 9.13 -20.32
CA GLU A 138 -0.96 7.95 -20.92
C GLU A 138 -1.30 6.71 -20.08
N THR A 139 -1.71 5.64 -20.76
CA THR A 139 -1.99 4.34 -20.14
C THR A 139 -0.75 3.44 -20.31
N TYR A 140 -0.09 3.10 -19.20
CA TYR A 140 1.06 2.19 -19.17
C TYR A 140 0.70 0.86 -18.52
N THR A 141 1.16 -0.25 -19.10
CA THR A 141 0.70 -1.61 -18.77
C THR A 141 1.57 -2.42 -17.82
N ASP A 142 2.73 -1.93 -17.33
CA ASP A 142 3.73 -2.90 -16.87
C ASP A 142 4.01 -2.93 -15.35
N SER A 143 3.84 -1.83 -14.59
CA SER A 143 3.88 -1.89 -13.11
C SER A 143 3.05 -0.80 -12.40
N ILE A 144 2.47 -1.16 -11.25
CA ILE A 144 1.93 -0.19 -10.27
C ILE A 144 3.02 0.06 -9.25
N SER A 145 3.41 1.32 -9.07
CA SER A 145 4.39 1.72 -8.09
C SER A 145 3.95 2.99 -7.39
N PHE A 146 3.95 2.97 -6.07
CA PHE A 146 3.64 4.14 -5.24
C PHE A 146 4.45 4.13 -3.96
N SER A 147 4.72 5.33 -3.44
CA SER A 147 5.51 5.52 -2.24
C SER A 147 4.75 4.99 -1.02
N ILE A 148 5.47 4.36 -0.11
CA ILE A 148 4.97 3.86 1.18
C ILE A 148 6.01 4.14 2.26
N PRO A 149 5.69 4.06 3.57
CA PRO A 149 6.73 4.09 4.58
C PRO A 149 7.50 2.76 4.57
N ASN A 150 8.66 2.75 5.22
CA ASN A 150 9.44 1.53 5.40
C ASN A 150 8.77 0.59 6.42
N ASP A 151 7.71 -0.09 6.01
CA ASP A 151 7.00 -1.06 6.83
C ASP A 151 6.73 -2.34 6.03
N GLU A 152 7.52 -3.37 6.30
CA GLU A 152 7.38 -4.69 5.68
C GLU A 152 6.00 -5.32 5.93
N LYS A 153 5.28 -4.91 6.99
CA LYS A 153 3.93 -5.41 7.26
C LYS A 153 2.94 -5.03 6.16
N ILE A 154 3.16 -3.92 5.46
CA ILE A 154 2.34 -3.54 4.31
C ILE A 154 2.50 -4.56 3.19
N ILE A 155 3.75 -4.95 2.89
CA ILE A 155 4.08 -5.95 1.86
C ILE A 155 3.52 -7.32 2.24
N GLN A 156 3.65 -7.71 3.51
CA GLN A 156 3.08 -8.94 4.04
C GLN A 156 1.55 -8.93 3.96
N ALA A 157 0.91 -7.82 4.29
CA ALA A 157 -0.55 -7.67 4.20
C ALA A 157 -1.05 -7.76 2.76
N PHE A 158 -0.40 -7.11 1.79
CA PHE A 158 -0.75 -7.28 0.37
C PHE A 158 -0.54 -8.71 -0.11
N ASN A 159 0.57 -9.35 0.25
CA ASN A 159 0.86 -10.74 -0.12
C ASN A 159 -0.12 -11.74 0.51
N HIS A 160 -0.53 -11.50 1.76
CA HIS A 160 -1.54 -12.30 2.42
C HIS A 160 -2.92 -12.09 1.78
N LEU A 161 -3.31 -10.84 1.53
CA LEU A 161 -4.61 -10.52 0.97
C LEU A 161 -4.78 -11.04 -0.46
N ARG A 162 -3.75 -10.95 -1.32
CA ARG A 162 -3.84 -11.52 -2.67
C ARG A 162 -4.06 -13.04 -2.65
N LYS A 163 -3.44 -13.76 -1.71
CA LYS A 163 -3.67 -15.21 -1.54
C LYS A 163 -5.10 -15.50 -1.10
N LEU A 164 -5.64 -14.72 -0.15
CA LEU A 164 -7.04 -14.80 0.27
C LEU A 164 -8.03 -14.43 -0.86
N CYS A 165 -7.58 -13.68 -1.86
CA CYS A 165 -8.33 -13.37 -3.07
C CYS A 165 -8.22 -14.47 -4.15
N GLY A 166 -7.35 -15.47 -3.99
CA GLY A 166 -7.17 -16.55 -4.97
C GLY A 166 -6.13 -16.25 -6.05
N ALA A 167 -5.24 -15.30 -5.83
CA ALA A 167 -4.12 -15.04 -6.73
C ALA A 167 -3.17 -16.24 -6.80
N PRO A 168 -2.54 -16.50 -7.96
CA PRO A 168 -1.53 -17.55 -8.08
C PRO A 168 -0.33 -17.29 -7.16
N GLU A 169 0.37 -18.35 -6.76
CA GLU A 169 1.66 -18.18 -6.10
C GLU A 169 2.67 -17.57 -7.08
N PRO A 170 3.60 -16.72 -6.62
CA PRO A 170 4.60 -16.12 -7.50
C PRO A 170 5.47 -17.25 -8.07
N ILE A 171 5.70 -17.21 -9.38
CA ILE A 171 6.62 -18.14 -10.04
C ILE A 171 8.03 -17.87 -9.49
N LYS A 172 8.63 -18.87 -8.85
CA LYS A 172 10.03 -18.84 -8.44
C LYS A 172 10.85 -19.54 -9.52
N PHE A 173 11.81 -18.82 -10.09
CA PHE A 173 12.83 -19.38 -11.00
C PHE A 173 14.09 -19.73 -10.22
#